data_AF-A0A5B0GJL0-F1
#
_entry.id   AF-A0A5B0GJL0-F1
#
_cell.length_a   1.000
_cell.length_b   1.000
_cell.length_c   1.000
_cell.angle_alpha   90.00
_cell.angle_beta   90.00
_cell.angle_gamma   90.00
#
_symmetry.space_group_name_H-M   'P 1'
#
loop_
_entity.id
_entity.type
_entity.pdbx_description
1 polymer ?
#
loop_
_entity_poly.entity_id
_entity_poly.type
_entity_poly.pdbx_seq_one_letter_code
_entity_poly.pdbx_strand_id
1 'polypeptide(L)' 'MTNVSSDSRWRRPVSSSTTPRDTVGCGDACVGAWMASMLSRPDAPPTSHLRFSAACAAVVCAQQGAYAPTMDEVTALAGL' A
#
# COMPACT_ATOMS: atom_id res chain seq x y z
N MET A 1 -1.35 -13.49 1.39
CA MET A 1 -2.24 -13.96 2.48
C MET A 1 -2.25 -12.90 3.58
N THR A 2 -3.41 -12.37 4.01
CA THR A 2 -3.50 -11.41 5.14
C THR A 2 -3.70 -12.23 6.41
N ASN A 3 -2.87 -12.05 7.44
CA ASN A 3 -3.06 -12.71 8.74
C ASN A 3 -3.67 -11.70 9.72
N VAL A 4 -4.83 -12.05 10.28
CA VAL A 4 -5.48 -11.32 11.37
C VAL A 4 -5.05 -12.01 12.65
N SER A 5 -4.23 -11.35 13.46
CA SER A 5 -3.93 -11.87 14.79
C SER A 5 -5.18 -11.76 15.65
N SER A 6 -5.39 -12.69 16.58
CA SER A 6 -6.51 -12.74 17.54
C SER A 6 -6.72 -11.49 18.41
N ASP A 7 -5.87 -10.49 18.26
CA ASP A 7 -5.82 -9.23 19.00
C ASP A 7 -6.25 -8.01 18.15
N SER A 8 -7.14 -8.23 17.16
CA SER A 8 -7.59 -7.20 16.20
C SER A 8 -6.46 -6.49 15.43
N ARG A 9 -5.28 -7.12 15.37
CA ARG A 9 -4.09 -6.57 14.72
C ARG A 9 -4.00 -7.06 13.28
N TRP A 10 -4.02 -6.10 12.36
CA TRP A 10 -3.85 -6.37 10.93
C TRP A 10 -2.38 -6.30 10.55
N ARG A 11 -1.87 -7.35 9.90
CA ARG A 11 -0.54 -7.34 9.28
C ARG A 11 -0.63 -7.77 7.82
N ARG A 12 0.03 -7.02 6.96
CA ARG A 12 0.08 -7.26 5.51
C ARG A 12 1.53 -7.09 5.04
N PRO A 13 2.27 -8.19 4.83
CA PRO A 13 3.54 -8.11 4.11
C PRO A 13 3.26 -7.77 2.65
N VAL A 14 4.09 -6.89 2.08
CA VAL A 14 4.02 -6.55 0.66
C VAL A 14 4.75 -7.61 -0.16
N SER A 15 4.28 -7.87 -1.38
CA SER A 15 4.81 -8.91 -2.26
C SER A 15 6.30 -8.68 -2.56
N SER A 16 7.09 -9.75 -2.61
CA SER A 16 8.55 -9.73 -2.82
C SER A 16 9.00 -9.33 -4.24
N SER A 17 8.12 -8.76 -5.05
CA SER A 17 8.38 -8.43 -6.46
C SER A 17 9.07 -7.08 -6.65
N THR A 18 9.08 -6.21 -5.64
CA THR A 18 9.68 -4.87 -5.71
C THR A 18 11.01 -4.84 -4.95
N THR A 19 12.10 -4.55 -5.65
CA THR A 19 13.42 -4.29 -5.03
C THR A 19 13.45 -2.85 -4.50
N PRO A 20 13.63 -2.63 -3.18
CA PRO A 20 13.72 -1.29 -2.61
C PRO A 20 14.93 -0.52 -3.18
N ARG A 21 14.73 0.75 -3.56
CA ARG A 21 15.79 1.69 -3.97
C ARG A 21 15.92 2.89 -3.05
N ASP A 22 14.81 3.48 -2.63
CA ASP A 22 14.75 4.68 -1.80
C ASP A 22 13.54 4.58 -0.88
N THR A 23 13.56 5.23 0.28
CA THR A 23 12.43 5.24 1.22
C THR A 23 11.77 6.62 1.35
N VAL A 24 12.34 7.65 0.72
CA VAL A 24 11.79 9.01 0.76
C VAL A 24 10.36 9.00 0.20
N GLY A 25 9.42 9.60 0.93
CA GLY A 25 8.01 9.69 0.53
C GLY A 25 7.17 8.42 0.72
N CYS A 26 7.77 7.27 1.11
CA CYS A 26 7.01 6.03 1.30
C CYS A 26 5.95 6.14 2.41
N GLY A 27 6.23 6.91 3.48
CA GLY A 27 5.30 7.15 4.58
C GLY A 27 4.10 8.00 4.15
N ASP A 28 4.36 9.10 3.45
CA ASP A 28 3.30 9.97 2.93
C ASP A 28 2.43 9.24 1.89
N ALA A 29 3.05 8.45 1.01
CA ALA A 29 2.34 7.62 0.05
C ALA A 29 1.48 6.56 0.74
N CYS A 30 1.97 5.93 1.82
CA CYS A 30 1.23 4.97 2.63
C CYS A 30 -0.03 5.60 3.24
N VAL A 31 0.11 6.75 3.92
CA VAL A 31 -0.99 7.44 4.61
C VAL A 31 -1.95 8.07 3.60
N GLY A 32 -1.43 8.70 2.55
CA GLY A 32 -2.22 9.27 1.45
C GLY A 32 -3.07 8.21 0.76
N ALA A 33 -2.49 7.06 0.44
CA ALA A 33 -3.22 5.94 -0.18
C ALA A 33 -4.26 5.32 0.77
N TRP A 34 -3.99 5.25 2.07
CA TRP A 34 -4.97 4.80 3.06
C TRP A 34 -6.20 5.71 3.06
N MET A 35 -6.00 7.03 3.18
CA MET A 35 -7.08 8.02 3.16
C MET A 35 -7.83 8.01 1.83
N ALA A 36 -7.11 8.02 0.71
CA ALA A 36 -7.71 7.97 -0.63
C ALA A 36 -8.57 6.71 -0.79
N SER A 37 -8.10 5.56 -0.30
CA SER A 37 -8.88 4.33 -0.39
C SER A 37 -10.11 4.31 0.51
N MET A 38 -10.06 4.87 1.72
CA MET A 38 -11.24 4.94 2.59
C MET A 38 -12.29 5.89 2.02
N LEU A 39 -11.85 7.04 1.47
CA LEU A 39 -12.77 8.04 0.90
C LEU A 39 -13.42 7.56 -0.40
N SER A 40 -12.69 6.83 -1.25
CA SER A 40 -13.21 6.33 -2.53
C SER A 40 -13.99 5.02 -2.43
N ARG A 41 -13.76 4.22 -1.38
CA ARG A 41 -14.35 2.88 -1.21
C ARG A 41 -14.76 2.63 0.25
N PRO A 42 -15.66 3.46 0.83
CA PRO A 42 -15.96 3.39 2.26
C PRO A 42 -16.51 2.04 2.73
N ASP A 43 -17.16 1.28 1.84
CA ASP A 43 -17.73 -0.03 2.15
C ASP A 43 -16.72 -1.19 2.01
N ALA A 44 -15.49 -0.92 1.56
CA ALA A 44 -14.48 -1.95 1.41
C ALA A 44 -13.97 -2.41 2.79
N PRO A 45 -13.59 -3.69 2.94
CA PRO A 45 -13.06 -4.17 4.21
C PRO A 45 -11.74 -3.45 4.55
N PRO A 46 -11.44 -3.21 5.84
CA PRO A 46 -10.20 -2.55 6.27
C PRO A 46 -8.93 -3.16 5.69
N THR A 47 -8.94 -4.47 5.46
CA THR A 47 -7.81 -5.17 4.83
C THR A 47 -7.55 -4.75 3.40
N SER A 48 -8.56 -4.35 2.63
CA SER A 48 -8.40 -3.85 1.26
C SER A 48 -7.74 -2.47 1.24
N HIS A 49 -8.07 -1.61 2.21
CA HIS A 49 -7.38 -0.34 2.42
C HIS A 49 -5.91 -0.54 2.77
N LEU A 50 -5.61 -1.51 3.64
CA LEU A 50 -4.23 -1.83 4.03
C LEU A 50 -3.43 -2.37 2.85
N ARG A 51 -4.06 -3.18 2.00
CA ARG A 51 -3.46 -3.70 0.76
C ARG A 51 -3.06 -2.58 -0.18
N PHE A 52 -3.98 -1.67 -0.44
CA PHE A 52 -3.77 -0.55 -1.33
C PHE A 52 -2.67 0.40 -0.79
N SER A 53 -2.73 0.72 0.49
CA SER A 53 -1.73 1.55 1.18
C SER A 53 -0.33 0.94 1.16
N ALA A 54 -0.20 -0.35 1.47
CA ALA A 54 1.09 -1.06 1.44
C ALA A 54 1.65 -1.18 0.01
N ALA A 55 0.80 -1.41 -0.98
CA ALA A 55 1.21 -1.47 -2.38
C ALA A 55 1.73 -0.11 -2.87
N CYS A 56 1.05 0.98 -2.54
CA CYS A 56 1.47 2.34 -2.87
C CYS A 56 2.87 2.64 -2.29
N ALA A 57 3.08 2.35 -1.00
CA ALA A 57 4.38 2.55 -0.37
C ALA A 57 5.50 1.72 -1.03
N ALA A 58 5.21 0.47 -1.42
CA ALA A 58 6.20 -0.37 -2.08
C ALA A 58 6.55 0.08 -3.51
N VAL A 59 5.60 0.65 -4.26
CA VAL A 59 5.87 1.27 -5.56
C VAL A 59 6.79 2.47 -5.40
N VAL A 60 6.49 3.37 -4.46
CA VAL A 60 7.36 4.52 -4.17
C VAL A 60 8.74 4.07 -3.73
N CYS A 61 8.80 3.01 -2.91
CA CYS A 61 10.06 2.48 -2.43
C CYS A 61 10.97 1.92 -3.54
N ALA A 62 10.41 1.52 -4.66
CA ALA A 62 11.15 1.01 -5.82
C ALA A 62 11.68 2.14 -6.74
N GLN A 63 11.31 3.39 -6.49
CA GLN A 63 11.70 4.57 -7.25
C GLN A 63 12.64 5.46 -6.44
N GLN A 64 13.35 6.38 -7.12
CA GLN A 64 14.26 7.33 -6.46
C GLN A 64 13.52 8.63 -6.11
N GLY A 65 13.70 9.15 -4.91
CA GLY A 65 13.05 10.38 -4.43
C GLY A 65 11.57 10.22 -4.09
N ALA A 66 10.89 11.35 -3.82
CA ALA A 66 9.46 11.40 -3.49
C ALA A 66 8.57 11.18 -4.73
N TYR A 67 8.67 9.98 -5.29
CA TYR A 67 7.93 9.58 -6.47
C TYR A 67 6.42 9.54 -6.22
N ALA A 68 5.64 10.04 -7.18
CA ALA A 68 4.18 9.97 -7.17
C ALA A 68 3.71 8.75 -8.00
N PRO A 69 3.20 7.69 -7.38
CA PRO A 69 2.84 6.46 -8.07
C PRO A 69 1.53 6.59 -8.85
N THR A 70 1.43 5.87 -9.96
CA THR A 70 0.20 5.78 -10.76
C THR A 70 -0.75 4.71 -10.22
N MET A 71 -2.04 4.82 -10.54
CA MET A 71 -3.03 3.83 -10.13
C MET A 71 -2.76 2.44 -10.70
N ASP A 72 -2.22 2.36 -11.93
CA ASP A 72 -1.93 1.08 -12.59
C ASP A 72 -0.81 0.32 -11.88
N GLU A 73 0.26 1.02 -11.47
CA GLU A 73 1.37 0.43 -10.71
C GLU A 73 0.91 -0.10 -9.36
N VAL A 74 0.07 0.67 -8.66
CA VAL A 74 -0.45 0.27 -7.34
C VAL A 74 -1.40 -0.92 -7.47
N THR A 75 -2.25 -0.93 -8.50
CA THR A 75 -3.22 -2.01 -8.75
C THR A 75 -2.52 -3.33 -9.09
N ALA A 76 -1.50 -3.28 -9.96
CA ALA A 76 -0.68 -4.43 -10.30
C ALA A 76 -0.02 -5.07 -9.06
N LEU A 77 0.47 -4.24 -8.13
CA LEU A 77 1.16 -4.73 -6.93
C LEU A 77 0.19 -5.15 -5.80
N ALA A 78 -0.98 -4.51 -5.72
CA ALA A 78 -2.03 -4.84 -4.75
C ALA A 78 -2.81 -6.12 -5.12
N GLY A 79 -2.76 -6.52 -6.39
CA GLY A 79 -3.58 -7.60 -6.95
C GLY A 79 -5.07 -7.25 -6.91
N LEU A 80 -5.38 -6.00 -7.27
CA LEU A 80 -6.72 -5.41 -7.29
C LEU A 80 -7.28 -5.38 -8.72
#